data_AF-A0A835UAC0-F1
#
_entry.id   AF-A0A835UAC0-F1
#
_cell.length_a   1.000
_cell.length_b   1.000
_cell.length_c   1.000
_cell.angle_alpha   90.00
_cell.angle_beta   90.00
_cell.angle_gamma   90.00
#
_symmetry.space_group_name_H-M   'P 1'
#
loop_
_entity.id
_entity.type
_entity.pdbx_description
1 polymer ?
#
loop_
_entity_poly.entity_id
_entity_poly.type
_entity_poly.pdbx_seq_one_letter_code
_entity_poly.pdbx_strand_id
1 'polypeptide(L)'
;MDLLPQSRAEEDACNYAKKLNSSIALPMTLNAAIQLGLLEEIVAAGHGAQLSAVELASRIGATNPLAPALLDRVLRLLASYSILTYSAAADADGREFTNAWVMEFTI
;
A
#
# COMPACT_ATOMS: atom_id res chain seq x y z
N MET A 1 35.53 -23.02 -13.82
CA MET A 1 35.32 -21.66 -14.37
C MET A 1 34.08 -21.13 -13.67
N ASP A 2 34.32 -20.57 -12.48
CA ASP A 2 33.31 -20.18 -11.49
C ASP A 2 32.75 -18.80 -11.84
N LEU A 3 31.51 -18.75 -12.33
CA LEU A 3 30.82 -17.51 -12.73
C LEU A 3 29.53 -17.23 -11.92
N LEU A 4 29.40 -17.83 -10.73
CA LEU A 4 28.15 -17.79 -9.94
C LEU A 4 28.15 -16.92 -8.66
N PRO A 5 29.29 -16.50 -8.04
CA PRO A 5 29.24 -15.62 -6.86
C PRO A 5 29.12 -14.12 -7.18
N GLN A 6 29.71 -13.68 -8.30
CA GLN A 6 29.81 -12.26 -8.66
C GLN A 6 28.45 -11.65 -9.03
N SER A 7 27.65 -12.37 -9.82
CA SER A 7 26.32 -11.91 -10.26
C SER A 7 25.36 -11.74 -9.10
N ARG A 8 25.34 -12.68 -8.14
CA ARG A 8 24.48 -12.59 -6.95
C ARG A 8 24.87 -11.41 -6.05
N ALA A 9 26.17 -11.18 -5.83
CA ALA A 9 26.63 -10.03 -5.06
C ALA A 9 26.28 -8.69 -5.73
N GLU A 10 26.38 -8.62 -7.07
CA GLU A 10 25.98 -7.45 -7.86
C GLU A 10 24.45 -7.23 -7.82
N GLU A 11 23.65 -8.29 -7.90
CA GLU A 11 22.19 -8.25 -7.74
C GLU A 11 21.81 -7.74 -6.34
N ASP A 12 22.45 -8.25 -5.28
CA ASP A 12 22.20 -7.83 -3.90
C ASP A 12 22.58 -6.36 -3.70
N ALA A 13 23.72 -5.91 -4.23
CA ALA A 13 24.15 -4.51 -4.19
C ALA A 13 23.18 -3.59 -4.96
N CYS A 14 22.71 -4.02 -6.14
CA CYS A 14 21.71 -3.30 -6.92
C CYS A 14 20.39 -3.18 -6.16
N ASN A 15 19.93 -4.27 -5.53
CA ASN A 15 18.72 -4.28 -4.71
C ASN A 15 18.85 -3.38 -3.47
N TYR A 16 20.02 -3.36 -2.83
CA TYR A 16 20.31 -2.46 -1.73
C TYR A 16 20.28 -0.99 -2.16
N ALA A 17 20.92 -0.65 -3.29
CA ALA A 17 20.87 0.69 -3.86
C ALA A 17 19.43 1.14 -4.18
N LYS A 18 18.61 0.25 -4.75
CA LYS A 18 17.18 0.50 -5.00
C LYS A 18 16.42 0.77 -3.70
N LYS A 19 16.61 -0.06 -2.67
CA LYS A 19 16.00 0.14 -1.34
C LYS A 19 16.39 1.47 -0.72
N LEU A 20 17.67 1.85 -0.80
CA LEU A 20 18.15 3.15 -0.32
C LEU A 20 17.52 4.31 -1.09
N ASN A 21 17.47 4.22 -2.43
CA ASN A 21 16.84 5.24 -3.26
C ASN A 21 15.34 5.41 -2.96
N SER A 22 14.63 4.32 -2.63
CA SER A 22 13.22 4.35 -2.25
C SER A 22 12.99 4.48 -0.73
N SER A 23 14.03 4.59 0.08
CA SER A 23 13.94 4.49 1.56
C SER A 23 13.06 5.57 2.17
N ILE A 24 13.04 6.75 1.56
CA ILE A 24 12.23 7.88 2.01
C ILE A 24 10.74 7.74 1.68
N ALA A 25 10.38 6.84 0.75
CA ALA A 25 8.99 6.68 0.32
C ALA A 25 8.10 6.21 1.48
N LEU A 26 8.53 5.19 2.24
CA LEU A 26 7.79 4.69 3.39
C LEU A 26 7.52 5.76 4.46
N PRO A 27 8.54 6.41 5.08
CA PRO A 27 8.29 7.37 6.16
C PRO A 27 7.46 8.56 5.67
N MET A 28 7.65 9.02 4.43
CA MET A 28 6.83 10.10 3.86
C MET A 28 5.38 9.67 3.67
N THR A 29 5.13 8.46 3.16
CA THR A 29 3.79 7.94 2.96
C THR A 29 3.07 7.66 4.27
N LEU A 30 3.76 7.09 5.27
CA LEU A 30 3.21 6.88 6.60
C LEU A 30 2.85 8.22 7.26
N ASN A 31 3.74 9.21 7.17
CA ASN A 31 3.47 10.56 7.67
C ASN A 31 2.25 11.20 6.98
N ALA A 32 2.12 11.05 5.65
CA ALA A 32 0.96 11.54 4.93
C ALA A 32 -0.34 10.82 5.36
N ALA A 33 -0.31 9.50 5.57
CA ALA A 33 -1.44 8.74 6.06
C ALA A 33 -1.89 9.20 7.46
N ILE A 34 -0.95 9.51 8.36
CA ILE A 34 -1.23 10.08 9.68
C ILE A 34 -1.84 11.48 9.55
N GLN A 35 -1.25 12.36 8.73
CA GLN A 35 -1.76 13.72 8.56
C GLN A 35 -3.17 13.79 7.95
N LEU A 36 -3.52 12.81 7.12
CA LEU A 36 -4.84 12.69 6.51
C LEU A 36 -5.88 12.04 7.41
N GLY A 37 -5.52 11.61 8.63
CA GLY A 37 -6.44 10.88 9.50
C GLY A 37 -6.78 9.48 8.98
N LEU A 38 -5.96 8.94 8.07
CA LEU A 38 -6.29 7.77 7.27
C LEU A 38 -6.38 6.52 8.13
N LEU A 39 -5.44 6.39 9.06
CA LEU A 39 -5.34 5.24 9.94
C LEU A 39 -6.48 5.24 10.96
N GLU A 40 -6.88 6.42 11.45
CA GLU A 40 -8.04 6.56 12.33
C GLU A 40 -9.34 6.13 11.64
N GLU A 41 -9.56 6.55 10.38
CA GLU A 41 -10.75 6.14 9.62
C GLU A 41 -10.81 4.63 9.36
N ILE A 42 -9.66 4.00 9.10
CA ILE A 42 -9.55 2.55 8.95
C ILE A 42 -9.90 1.85 10.26
N VAL A 43 -9.35 2.32 11.39
CA VAL A 43 -9.64 1.77 12.71
C VAL A 43 -11.12 1.98 13.09
N ALA A 44 -11.67 3.15 12.77
CA ALA A 44 -13.06 3.51 13.04
C ALA A 44 -14.06 2.67 12.21
N ALA A 45 -13.67 2.22 11.02
CA ALA A 45 -14.49 1.29 10.23
C ALA A 45 -14.63 -0.08 10.89
N GLY A 46 -13.68 -0.47 11.74
CA GLY A 46 -13.70 -1.71 12.51
C GLY A 46 -12.82 -2.81 11.91
N HIS A 47 -12.50 -3.80 12.74
CA HIS A 47 -11.68 -4.94 12.34
C HIS A 47 -12.41 -5.78 11.28
N GLY A 48 -11.73 -6.07 10.16
CA GLY A 48 -12.32 -6.81 9.04
C GLY A 48 -13.28 -5.99 8.17
N ALA A 49 -13.40 -4.68 8.41
CA ALA A 49 -14.21 -3.82 7.57
C ALA A 49 -13.58 -3.65 6.19
N GLN A 50 -14.40 -3.80 5.15
CA GLN A 50 -14.00 -3.56 3.77
C GLN A 50 -14.23 -2.08 3.46
N LEU A 51 -13.15 -1.33 3.23
CA LEU A 51 -13.21 0.07 2.84
C LEU A 51 -12.63 0.24 1.45
N SER A 52 -13.42 0.77 0.52
CA SER A 52 -12.89 1.24 -0.76
C SER A 52 -12.16 2.57 -0.60
N ALA A 53 -11.18 2.83 -1.47
CA ALA A 53 -10.48 4.12 -1.50
C ALA A 53 -11.42 5.31 -1.75
N VAL A 54 -12.59 5.08 -2.39
CA VAL A 54 -13.62 6.11 -2.61
C VAL A 54 -14.36 6.42 -1.32
N GLU A 55 -14.77 5.41 -0.55
CA GLU A 55 -15.40 5.60 0.76
C GLU A 55 -14.43 6.21 1.77
N LEU A 56 -13.16 5.82 1.69
CA LEU A 56 -12.12 6.40 2.51
C LEU A 56 -11.90 7.88 2.16
N ALA A 57 -11.86 8.22 0.86
CA ALA A 57 -11.78 9.60 0.39
C ALA A 57 -12.98 10.44 0.85
N SER A 58 -14.19 9.88 0.86
CA SER A 58 -15.38 10.60 1.34
C SER A 58 -15.36 10.81 2.85
N ARG A 59 -14.91 9.82 3.63
CA ARG A 59 -14.76 9.91 5.08
C ARG A 59 -13.76 10.98 5.52
N ILE A 60 -12.60 11.07 4.85
CA ILE A 60 -11.61 12.12 5.13
C ILE A 60 -12.00 13.49 4.51
N GLY A 61 -13.16 13.58 3.85
CA GLY A 61 -13.64 14.82 3.25
C GLY A 61 -12.83 15.30 2.05
N ALA A 62 -12.19 14.39 1.30
CA ALA A 62 -11.38 14.75 0.15
C ALA A 62 -12.26 15.27 -1.00
N THR A 63 -12.02 16.51 -1.41
CA THR A 63 -12.68 17.16 -2.56
C THR A 63 -11.98 16.92 -3.89
N ASN A 64 -10.75 16.39 -3.86
CA ASN A 64 -9.97 16.12 -5.06
C ASN A 64 -10.51 14.87 -5.79
N PRO A 65 -10.90 14.95 -7.08
CA PRO A 65 -11.38 13.79 -7.84
C PRO A 65 -10.33 12.69 -7.99
N LEU A 66 -9.04 13.01 -7.86
CA LEU A 66 -7.94 12.05 -7.90
C LEU A 66 -7.64 11.43 -6.52
N ALA A 67 -8.28 11.88 -5.44
CA ALA A 67 -8.01 11.40 -4.09
C ALA A 67 -8.14 9.89 -3.95
N PRO A 68 -9.20 9.21 -4.46
CA PRO A 68 -9.31 7.76 -4.34
C PRO A 68 -8.11 7.02 -4.96
N ALA A 69 -7.63 7.46 -6.12
CA ALA A 69 -6.47 6.85 -6.78
C ALA A 69 -5.16 7.10 -6.03
N LEU A 70 -5.01 8.28 -5.41
CA LEU A 70 -3.83 8.59 -4.57
C LEU A 70 -3.84 7.78 -3.27
N LEU A 71 -5.01 7.64 -2.65
CA LEU A 71 -5.19 6.83 -1.44
C LEU A 71 -4.91 5.35 -1.72
N ASP A 72 -5.38 4.80 -2.84
CA ASP A 72 -5.05 3.43 -3.24
C ASP A 72 -3.52 3.20 -3.33
N ARG A 73 -2.77 4.17 -3.88
CA ARG A 73 -1.30 4.09 -3.95
C ARG A 73 -0.65 4.16 -2.56
N VAL A 74 -1.15 5.01 -1.68
CA VAL A 74 -0.69 5.12 -0.28
C VAL A 74 -0.94 3.80 0.46
N LEU A 75 -2.17 3.28 0.40
CA LEU A 75 -2.55 2.03 1.04
C LEU A 75 -1.75 0.84 0.52
N ARG A 76 -1.55 0.76 -0.80
CA ARG A 76 -0.76 -0.32 -1.42
C ARG A 76 0.71 -0.26 -0.98
N LEU A 77 1.28 0.94 -0.83
CA LEU A 77 2.63 1.08 -0.29
C LEU A 77 2.67 0.64 1.18
N LEU A 78 1.74 1.09 2.02
CA LEU A 78 1.71 0.66 3.43
C LEU A 78 1.55 -0.86 3.56
N ALA A 79 0.74 -1.46 2.69
CA ALA A 79 0.54 -2.91 2.67
C ALA A 79 1.74 -3.69 2.15
N SER A 80 2.52 -3.16 1.21
CA SER A 80 3.76 -3.82 0.76
C SER A 80 4.82 -3.91 1.86
N TYR A 81 4.71 -3.05 2.87
CA TYR A 81 5.51 -3.09 4.10
C TYR A 81 4.79 -3.79 5.27
N SER A 82 3.69 -4.50 5.01
CA SER A 82 2.90 -5.25 6.00
C SER A 82 2.36 -4.40 7.15
N ILE A 83 2.21 -3.08 6.95
CA ILE A 83 1.58 -2.17 7.93
C ILE A 83 0.07 -2.34 7.89
N LEU A 84 -0.48 -2.67 6.73
CA LEU A 84 -1.90 -2.92 6.47
C LEU A 84 -2.02 -4.17 5.61
N THR A 85 -3.18 -4.81 5.60
CA THR A 85 -3.42 -5.97 4.74
C THR A 85 -4.24 -5.55 3.53
N TYR A 86 -3.63 -5.56 2.35
CA TYR A 86 -4.32 -5.22 1.12
C TYR A 86 -4.82 -6.50 0.46
N SER A 87 -6.12 -6.59 0.16
CA SER A 87 -6.62 -7.54 -0.83
C SER A 87 -7.27 -6.81 -1.99
N ALA A 88 -7.00 -7.32 -3.20
CA ALA A 88 -7.75 -6.94 -4.39
C ALA A 88 -8.83 -8.00 -4.60
N ALA A 89 -10.10 -7.61 -4.55
CA ALA A 89 -11.17 -8.46 -5.06
C ALA A 89 -11.08 -8.52 -6.57
N ALA A 90 -11.10 -9.73 -7.11
CA ALA A 90 -11.30 -9.96 -8.53
C ALA A 90 -12.79 -10.05 -8.81
N ASP A 91 -13.26 -9.35 -9.85
CA ASP A 91 -14.60 -9.58 -10.39
C ASP A 91 -14.69 -10.98 -11.01
N ALA A 92 -15.91 -11.50 -11.17
CA ALA A 92 -16.21 -12.85 -11.67
C ALA A 92 -15.57 -13.22 -13.03
N ASP A 93 -15.08 -12.23 -13.79
CA ASP A 93 -14.43 -12.38 -15.09
C ASP A 93 -12.89 -12.45 -15.02
N GLY A 94 -12.30 -12.55 -13.82
CA GLY A 94 -10.83 -12.64 -13.66
C GLY A 94 -10.08 -11.39 -14.11
N ARG A 95 -10.80 -10.28 -14.33
CA ARG A 95 -10.22 -8.97 -14.57
C ARG A 95 -10.03 -8.29 -13.22
N GLU A 96 -8.77 -8.07 -12.88
CA GLU A 96 -8.35 -7.30 -11.71
C GLU A 96 -8.85 -5.85 -11.88
N PHE A 97 -10.01 -5.53 -11.33
CA PHE A 97 -10.44 -4.16 -11.09
C PHE A 97 -10.34 -3.84 -9.60
N THR A 98 -9.83 -2.66 -9.33
CA THR A 98 -9.17 -2.18 -8.12
C THR A 98 -10.10 -1.89 -6.93
N ASN A 99 -11.18 -2.65 -6.70
CA ASN A 99 -12.25 -2.14 -5.83
C ASN A 99 -13.14 -3.15 -5.08
N ALA A 100 -12.57 -4.17 -4.47
CA ALA A 100 -13.11 -4.68 -3.19
C ALA A 100 -11.97 -5.19 -2.29
N TRP A 101 -12.09 -4.94 -0.98
CA TRP A 101 -10.95 -4.86 -0.06
C TRP A 101 -11.17 -5.73 1.17
N VAL A 102 -10.33 -6.71 1.42
CA VAL A 102 -10.31 -7.53 2.64
C VAL A 102 -9.00 -7.23 3.37
N MET A 103 -9.08 -6.48 4.47
CA MET A 103 -7.94 -6.23 5.35
C MET A 103 -8.04 -7.15 6.57
N GLU A 104 -7.11 -8.11 6.69
CA GLU A 104 -7.00 -9.00 7.84
C GLU A 104 -5.67 -8.75 8.57
N PHE A 105 -5.68 -8.16 9.78
CA PHE A 105 -4.44 -7.91 10.50
C PHE A 105 -3.90 -9.22 11.10
N THR A 106 -2.62 -9.52 10.86
CA THR A 106 -1.88 -10.44 11.73
C THR A 106 -1.28 -9.61 12.86
N ILE A 107 -1.68 -9.93 14.10
CA ILE A 107 -0.96 -9.53 15.31
C ILE A 107 0.32 -10.37 15.39
#